data_AF-A0A2V9K765-F1
#
_entry.id   AF-A0A2V9K765-F1
#
_cell.length_a   1.000
_cell.length_b   1.000
_cell.length_c   1.000
_cell.angle_alpha   90.00
_cell.angle_beta   90.00
_cell.angle_gamma   90.00
#
_symmetry.space_group_name_H-M   'P 1'
#
loop_
_entity.id
_entity.type
_entity.pdbx_description
1 polymer ?
#
loop_
_entity_poly.entity_id
_entity_poly.type
_entity_poly.pdbx_seq_one_letter_code
_entity_poly.pdbx_strand_id
1 'polypeptide(L)'
;MSSLSLRLPESLHRKLRELAKRDDVSINQLIATAVAEKTAALLTLEYLEERARRADPKLIDRLLSRVPDVPPVAGDELLVVRKRPNNAPPPRSRAGTSKRRRTMKRAVRG
;
A
#
# COMPACT_ATOMS: atom_id res chain seq x y z
N MET A 1 -18.42 7.15 30.78
CA MET A 1 -18.39 6.30 29.57
C MET A 1 -19.82 5.90 29.23
N SER A 2 -20.18 5.84 27.95
CA SER A 2 -21.48 5.31 27.52
C SER A 2 -21.45 3.78 27.53
N SER A 3 -22.57 3.15 27.88
CA SER A 3 -22.73 1.69 27.86
C SER A 3 -23.37 1.24 26.55
N LEU A 4 -22.78 0.23 25.90
CA LEU A 4 -23.34 -0.42 24.72
C LEU A 4 -23.70 -1.87 25.06
N SER A 5 -24.97 -2.23 24.90
CA SER A 5 -25.45 -3.61 25.08
C SER A 5 -25.75 -4.23 23.72
N LEU A 6 -25.08 -5.34 23.42
CA LEU A 6 -25.18 -6.03 22.13
C LEU A 6 -25.16 -7.55 22.33
N ARG A 7 -25.80 -8.29 21.42
CA ARG A 7 -25.79 -9.76 21.42
C ARG A 7 -24.80 -10.26 20.38
N LEU A 8 -23.93 -11.18 20.77
CA LEU A 8 -22.98 -11.83 19.87
C LEU A 8 -23.39 -13.29 19.64
N PRO A 9 -23.06 -13.87 18.47
CA PRO A 9 -23.14 -15.31 18.28
C PRO A 9 -22.36 -16.06 19.37
N GLU A 10 -22.90 -17.18 19.84
CA GLU A 10 -22.32 -17.96 20.95
C GLU A 10 -20.88 -18.42 20.66
N SER A 11 -20.61 -18.83 19.42
CA SER A 11 -19.26 -19.21 18.99
C SER A 11 -18.25 -18.07 19.13
N LEU A 12 -18.64 -16.84 18.78
CA LEU A 12 -17.80 -15.66 18.89
C LEU A 12 -17.58 -15.26 20.36
N HIS A 13 -18.64 -15.28 21.16
CA HIS A 13 -18.55 -14.97 22.58
C HIS A 13 -17.62 -15.95 23.32
N ARG A 14 -17.69 -17.26 23.01
CA ARG A 14 -16.74 -18.26 23.54
C ARG A 14 -15.30 -17.93 23.15
N LYS A 15 -15.05 -17.58 21.88
CA LYS A 15 -13.71 -17.25 21.42
C LYS A 15 -13.15 -15.98 22.09
N LEU A 16 -13.97 -14.94 22.24
CA LEU A 16 -13.58 -13.72 22.95
C LEU A 16 -13.22 -14.01 24.41
N ARG A 17 -13.98 -14.89 25.08
CA ARG A 17 -13.66 -15.33 26.45
C ARG A 17 -12.32 -16.05 26.53
N GLU A 18 -12.02 -16.93 25.58
CA GLU A 18 -10.72 -17.62 25.53
C GLU A 18 -9.56 -16.63 25.33
N LEU A 19 -9.70 -15.67 24.42
CA LEU A 19 -8.68 -14.66 24.13
C LEU A 19 -8.47 -13.74 25.34
N ALA A 20 -9.56 -13.22 25.91
CA ALA A 20 -9.51 -12.37 27.09
C ALA A 20 -8.81 -13.06 28.27
N LYS A 21 -9.05 -14.38 28.46
CA LYS A 21 -8.37 -15.18 29.48
C LYS A 21 -6.88 -15.38 29.19
N ARG A 22 -6.48 -15.54 27.92
CA ARG A 22 -5.06 -15.69 27.53
C ARG A 22 -4.27 -14.40 27.79
N ASP A 23 -4.91 -13.26 27.54
CA ASP A 23 -4.29 -11.94 27.65
C ASP A 23 -4.50 -11.29 29.03
N ASP A 24 -5.14 -12.01 29.97
CA ASP A 24 -5.48 -11.56 31.33
C ASP A 24 -6.22 -10.20 31.38
N VAL A 25 -7.20 -10.03 30.48
CA VAL A 25 -8.04 -8.82 30.39
C VAL A 25 -9.52 -9.17 30.47
N SER A 26 -10.37 -8.19 30.78
CA SER A 26 -11.81 -8.39 30.69
C SER A 26 -12.28 -8.48 29.23
N ILE A 27 -13.37 -9.20 28.98
CA ILE A 27 -13.99 -9.27 27.65
C ILE A 27 -14.35 -7.87 27.14
N ASN A 28 -14.81 -6.98 28.02
CA ASN A 28 -15.18 -5.61 27.65
C ASN A 28 -13.96 -4.78 27.22
N GLN A 29 -12.82 -4.92 27.91
CA GLN A 29 -11.56 -4.26 27.50
C GLN A 29 -11.06 -4.79 26.17
N LEU A 30 -11.13 -6.11 25.96
CA LEU A 30 -10.75 -6.74 24.70
C LEU A 30 -11.61 -6.20 23.54
N ILE A 31 -12.94 -6.16 23.72
CA ILE A 31 -13.87 -5.63 22.72
C ILE A 31 -13.59 -4.15 22.45
N ALA A 32 -13.43 -3.34 23.50
CA ALA A 32 -13.17 -1.91 23.35
C ALA A 32 -11.88 -1.64 22.56
N THR A 33 -10.82 -2.39 22.85
CA THR A 33 -9.53 -2.28 22.17
C THR A 33 -9.64 -2.71 20.71
N ALA A 34 -10.26 -3.87 20.44
CA ALA A 34 -10.45 -4.36 19.07
C ALA A 34 -11.31 -3.40 18.22
N VAL A 35 -12.34 -2.79 18.80
CA VAL A 35 -13.16 -1.77 18.13
C VAL A 35 -12.32 -0.53 17.84
N ALA A 36 -11.55 -0.04 18.81
CA ALA A 36 -10.67 1.11 18.62
C ALA A 36 -9.65 0.87 17.49
N GLU A 37 -9.00 -0.29 17.47
CA GLU A 37 -8.07 -0.69 16.41
C GLU A 37 -8.74 -0.76 15.04
N LYS A 38 -9.91 -1.41 14.96
CA LYS A 38 -10.65 -1.52 13.69
C LYS A 38 -11.08 -0.16 13.17
N THR A 39 -11.56 0.71 14.06
CA THR A 39 -11.94 2.08 13.73
C THR A 39 -10.73 2.87 13.24
N ALA A 40 -9.59 2.82 13.94
CA ALA A 40 -8.37 3.49 13.53
C ALA A 40 -7.91 3.04 12.14
N ALA A 41 -7.95 1.73 11.85
CA ALA A 41 -7.60 1.18 10.55
C ALA A 41 -8.53 1.68 9.43
N LEU A 42 -9.84 1.69 9.66
CA LEU A 42 -10.82 2.15 8.67
C LEU A 42 -10.68 3.66 8.38
N LEU A 43 -10.55 4.48 9.42
CA LEU A 43 -10.38 5.92 9.26
C LEU A 43 -9.04 6.26 8.57
N THR A 44 -7.98 5.51 8.86
CA THR A 44 -6.69 5.69 8.19
C THR A 44 -6.78 5.35 6.71
N LEU A 45 -7.48 4.26 6.37
CA LEU A 45 -7.70 3.88 4.98
C LEU A 45 -8.44 4.99 4.21
N GLU A 46 -9.55 5.47 4.77
CA GLU A 46 -10.34 6.55 4.19
C GLU A 46 -9.50 7.82 3.96
N TYR A 47 -8.72 8.24 4.96
CA TYR A 47 -7.82 9.37 4.85
C TYR A 47 -6.78 9.21 3.73
N LEU A 48 -6.17 8.02 3.61
CA LEU A 48 -5.18 7.75 2.57
C LEU A 48 -5.81 7.75 1.18
N GLU A 49 -7.00 7.20 1.02
CA GLU A 49 -7.75 7.23 -0.24
C GLU A 49 -8.08 8.66 -0.65
N GLU A 50 -8.58 9.48 0.28
CA GLU A 50 -8.82 10.91 0.05
C GLU A 50 -7.56 11.68 -0.33
N ARG A 51 -6.44 11.36 0.31
CA ARG A 51 -5.16 11.99 0.01
C ARG A 51 -4.64 11.57 -1.36
N ALA A 52 -4.82 10.30 -1.72
CA ALA A 52 -4.42 9.73 -3.00
C ALA A 52 -5.24 10.32 -4.17
N ARG A 53 -6.54 10.56 -3.98
CA ARG A 53 -7.40 11.25 -4.98
C ARG A 53 -6.87 12.63 -5.37
N ARG A 54 -6.19 13.32 -4.45
CA ARG A 54 -5.58 14.64 -4.66
C ARG A 54 -4.13 14.58 -5.15
N ALA A 55 -3.55 13.39 -5.28
CA ALA A 55 -2.17 13.25 -5.71
C ALA A 55 -2.05 13.40 -7.23
N ASP A 56 -1.03 14.12 -7.69
CA ASP A 56 -0.60 14.13 -9.10
C ASP A 56 0.66 13.26 -9.25
N PRO A 57 0.56 12.05 -9.82
CA PRO A 57 1.72 11.18 -10.04
C PRO A 57 2.83 11.86 -10.87
N LYS A 58 2.47 12.76 -11.80
CA LYS A 58 3.46 13.47 -12.62
C LYS A 58 4.24 14.48 -11.81
N LEU A 59 3.64 15.10 -10.80
CA LEU A 59 4.35 15.98 -9.88
C LEU A 59 5.39 15.19 -9.08
N ILE A 60 5.03 13.99 -8.61
CA ILE A 60 5.95 13.10 -7.90
C ILE A 60 7.11 12.71 -8.82
N ASP A 61 6.84 12.26 -10.04
CA ASP A 61 7.89 11.90 -11.02
C ASP A 61 8.84 13.08 -11.31
N ARG A 62 8.31 14.29 -11.49
CA ARG A 62 9.12 15.52 -11.71
C ARG A 62 9.94 15.92 -10.49
N LEU A 63 9.44 15.66 -9.28
CA LEU A 63 10.18 15.93 -8.06
C LEU A 63 11.33 14.93 -7.91
N LEU A 64 11.05 13.63 -8.10
CA LEU A 64 12.02 12.56 -7.99
C LEU A 64 13.10 12.63 -9.08
N SER A 65 12.80 13.16 -10.27
CA SER A 65 13.82 13.36 -11.32
C SER A 65 14.90 14.38 -10.95
N ARG A 66 14.74 15.12 -9.85
CA ARG A 66 15.78 16.02 -9.31
C ARG A 66 16.76 15.30 -8.39
N VAL A 67 16.43 14.09 -7.94
CA VAL A 67 17.33 13.27 -7.13
C VAL A 67 18.41 12.70 -8.06
N PRO A 68 19.70 12.87 -7.76
CA PRO A 68 20.78 12.29 -8.54
C PRO A 68 20.68 10.77 -8.60
N ASP A 69 20.92 10.20 -9.78
CA ASP A 69 21.03 8.75 -9.98
C ASP A 69 22.43 8.28 -9.57
N VAL A 70 22.63 8.10 -8.27
CA VAL A 70 23.90 7.67 -7.66
C VAL A 70 23.68 6.38 -6.85
N PRO A 71 24.73 5.58 -6.62
CA PRO A 71 24.63 4.42 -5.75
C PRO A 71 24.05 4.79 -4.38
N PRO A 72 23.24 3.90 -3.77
CA PRO A 72 22.77 4.10 -2.41
C PRO A 72 23.93 4.32 -1.43
N VAL A 73 23.66 5.01 -0.33
CA VAL A 73 24.60 5.10 0.78
C VAL A 73 24.79 3.69 1.37
N ALA A 74 25.98 3.40 1.86
CA ALA A 74 26.27 2.12 2.51
C ALA A 74 25.29 1.87 3.68
N GLY A 75 24.56 0.76 3.63
CA GLY A 75 23.48 0.41 4.57
C GLY A 75 22.06 0.71 4.06
N ASP A 76 21.90 1.56 3.04
CA ASP A 76 20.62 1.88 2.38
C ASP A 76 20.39 1.03 1.11
N GLU A 77 21.23 0.02 0.86
CA GLU A 77 21.04 -0.87 -0.27
C GLU A 77 19.73 -1.67 -0.10
N LEU A 78 19.05 -1.90 -1.22
CA LEU A 78 17.91 -2.80 -1.23
C LEU A 78 18.36 -4.19 -0.75
N LEU A 79 17.73 -4.68 0.32
CA LEU A 79 17.90 -6.07 0.75
C LEU A 79 17.57 -6.99 -0.43
N VAL A 80 18.53 -7.86 -0.79
CA VAL A 80 18.52 -8.70 -1.99
C VAL A 80 17.15 -9.39 -2.19
N VAL A 81 16.44 -8.93 -3.23
CA VAL A 81 15.27 -9.50 -3.92
C VAL A 81 14.28 -10.32 -3.05
N ARG A 82 13.20 -9.67 -2.59
CA ARG A 82 11.92 -10.38 -2.44
C ARG A 82 11.49 -10.85 -3.83
N LYS A 83 11.56 -12.16 -4.09
CA LYS A 83 10.97 -12.80 -5.28
C LYS A 83 9.54 -12.27 -5.42
N ARG A 84 9.21 -11.61 -6.54
CA ARG A 84 7.86 -11.07 -6.73
C ARG A 84 6.86 -12.21 -6.49
N PRO A 85 5.80 -12.02 -5.69
CA PRO A 85 4.74 -13.01 -5.63
C PRO A 85 4.17 -13.18 -7.05
N ASN A 86 3.94 -14.42 -7.48
CA ASN A 86 3.54 -14.77 -8.85
C ASN A 86 2.26 -14.05 -9.35
N ASN A 87 1.51 -13.39 -8.45
CA ASN A 87 0.28 -12.67 -8.74
C ASN A 87 0.44 -11.14 -8.81
N ALA A 88 1.65 -10.60 -8.71
CA ALA A 88 1.86 -9.16 -8.86
C ALA A 88 1.52 -8.73 -10.31
N PRO A 89 0.64 -7.73 -10.52
CA PRO A 89 0.35 -7.25 -11.86
C PRO A 89 1.64 -6.78 -12.54
N PRO A 90 1.81 -7.02 -13.86
CA PRO A 90 3.02 -6.63 -14.55
C PRO A 90 3.23 -5.11 -14.44
N PRO A 91 4.49 -4.65 -14.38
CA PRO A 91 4.78 -3.22 -14.38
C PRO A 91 4.13 -2.61 -15.63
N ARG A 92 3.27 -1.61 -15.44
CA ARG A 92 2.68 -0.87 -16.56
C ARG A 92 3.84 -0.28 -17.35
N SER A 93 4.02 -0.76 -18.58
CA SER A 93 5.07 -0.27 -19.46
C SER A 93 4.89 1.24 -19.63
N ARG A 94 5.91 2.02 -19.26
CA ARG A 94 6.01 3.42 -19.66
C ARG A 94 6.19 3.42 -21.17
N ALA A 95 5.09 3.54 -21.91
CA ALA A 95 5.12 3.74 -23.36
C ALA A 95 5.80 5.09 -23.65
N GLY A 96 7.11 5.03 -23.88
CA GLY A 96 7.89 6.14 -24.38
C GLY A 96 7.48 6.45 -25.82
N THR A 97 6.89 7.61 -25.99
CA THR A 97 6.64 8.26 -27.28
C THR A 97 7.97 8.51 -28.00
N SER A 98 8.25 7.76 -29.08
CA SER A 98 9.28 8.16 -30.05
C SER A 98 8.62 8.45 -31.40
N LYS A 99 8.40 9.74 -31.64
CA LYS A 99 7.99 10.33 -32.92
C LYS A 99 9.19 10.28 -33.90
N ARG A 100 8.93 9.75 -35.10
CA ARG A 100 9.48 10.12 -36.43
C ARG A 100 11.00 10.42 -36.56
N ARG A 101 11.65 9.66 -37.46
CA ARG A 101 12.52 10.25 -38.50
C ARG A 101 12.31 9.56 -39.85
N ARG A 102 11.58 10.27 -40.72
CA ARG A 102 11.59 10.11 -42.18
C ARG A 102 12.99 10.50 -42.65
N THR A 103 13.68 9.62 -43.37
CA THR A 103 14.68 10.04 -44.36
C THR A 103 14.48 9.20 -45.62
N MET A 104 13.88 9.84 -46.62
CA MET A 104 14.09 9.47 -48.02
C MET A 104 15.59 9.58 -48.33
N LYS A 105 16.17 8.54 -48.92
CA LYS A 105 17.25 8.70 -49.89
C LYS A 105 17.18 7.59 -50.94
N ARG A 106 16.60 7.96 -52.09
CA ARG A 106 16.94 7.41 -53.41
C ARG A 106 18.46 7.56 -53.62
N ALA A 107 19.15 6.48 -53.99
CA ALA A 107 20.31 6.44 -54.90
C ALA A 107 20.77 4.96 -54.98
N VAL A 108 20.53 4.22 -56.06
CA VAL A 108 21.38 4.09 -57.27
C VAL A 108 22.39 2.92 -57.17
N ARG A 109 22.23 1.98 -58.11
CA ARG A 109 23.18 1.01 -58.69
C ARG A 109 23.64 -0.22 -57.88
N GLY A 110 23.57 -1.35 -58.58
CA GLY A 110 24.04 -2.69 -58.23
C GLY A 110 23.23 -3.69 -59.02
#